data_AF-A0A9E4QDT4-F1
#
_entry.id   AF-A0A9E4QDT4-F1
#
_cell.length_a   1.000
_cell.length_b   1.000
_cell.length_c   1.000
_cell.angle_alpha   90.00
_cell.angle_beta   90.00
_cell.angle_gamma   90.00
#
_symmetry.space_group_name_H-M   'P 1'
#
loop_
_entity.id
_entity.type
_entity.pdbx_description
1 polymer ?
#
loop_
_entity_poly.entity_id
_entity_poly.type
_entity_poly.pdbx_seq_one_letter_code
_entity_poly.pdbx_strand_id
1 'polypeptide(L)'
;MGINIAGLMVLGVMIIVLSLMSRVSVASNTALGLTSTEAVGRAGERARTNLQMISAWGGGGTLTVQIKNTGLTSVFDYPHMDFIVDYTD
;
A
#
# COMPACT_ATOMS: atom_id res chain seq x y z
N MET A 1 39.49 2.10 -44.14
CA MET A 1 39.05 1.00 -43.25
C MET A 1 38.51 1.45 -41.88
N GLY A 2 38.52 2.75 -41.52
CA GLY A 2 37.99 3.23 -40.23
C GLY A 2 36.46 3.33 -40.11
N ILE A 3 35.74 3.52 -41.22
CA ILE A 3 34.27 3.67 -41.25
C ILE A 3 33.54 2.40 -40.78
N ASN A 4 34.08 1.20 -41.08
CA ASN A 4 33.47 -0.07 -40.69
C ASN A 4 33.54 -0.32 -39.17
N ILE A 5 34.63 0.10 -38.53
CA ILE A 5 34.83 -0.09 -37.08
C ILE A 5 33.99 0.93 -36.28
N ALA A 6 33.89 2.17 -36.75
CA ALA A 6 33.05 3.19 -36.12
C ALA A 6 31.56 2.81 -36.15
N GLY A 7 31.06 2.30 -37.29
CA GLY A 7 29.68 1.82 -37.41
C GLY A 7 29.35 0.66 -36.48
N LEU A 8 30.28 -0.31 -36.34
CA LEU A 8 30.14 -1.42 -35.41
C LEU A 8 30.12 -0.98 -33.94
N MET A 9 30.93 0.01 -33.57
CA MET A 9 30.93 0.56 -32.20
C MET A 9 29.60 1.24 -31.85
N VAL A 10 29.03 2.02 -32.78
CA VAL A 10 27.73 2.68 -32.57
C VAL A 10 26.61 1.66 -32.39
N LEU A 11 26.60 0.59 -33.20
CA LEU A 11 25.64 -0.51 -33.06
C LEU A 11 25.78 -1.23 -31.70
N GLY A 12 27.01 -1.49 -31.25
CA GLY A 12 27.26 -2.09 -29.95
C GLY A 12 26.72 -1.25 -28.80
N VAL A 13 26.98 0.07 -28.82
CA VAL A 13 26.44 1.01 -27.82
C VAL A 13 24.91 1.04 -27.87
N MET A 14 24.31 1.05 -29.06
CA MET A 14 22.85 1.06 -29.22
C MET A 14 22.22 -0.19 -28.61
N ILE A 15 22.78 -1.38 -28.83
CA ILE A 15 22.29 -2.64 -28.25
C ILE A 15 22.37 -2.59 -26.72
N ILE A 16 23.45 -2.05 -26.16
CA ILE A 16 23.61 -1.92 -24.70
C ILE A 16 22.54 -0.98 -24.13
N VAL A 17 22.33 0.18 -24.75
CA VAL A 17 21.32 1.15 -24.30
C VAL A 17 19.91 0.55 -24.36
N LEU A 18 19.56 -0.11 -25.47
CA LEU A 18 18.27 -0.78 -25.62
C LEU A 18 18.07 -1.89 -24.57
N SER A 19 19.13 -2.66 -24.29
CA SER A 19 19.10 -3.71 -23.28
C SER A 19 18.90 -3.15 -21.87
N LEU A 20 19.54 -2.02 -21.55
CA LEU A 20 19.37 -1.34 -20.27
C LEU A 20 17.96 -0.76 -20.13
N MET A 21 17.45 -0.08 -21.16
CA MET A 21 16.09 0.45 -21.16
C MET A 21 15.03 -0.64 -20.98
N SER A 22 15.19 -1.77 -21.68
CA SER A 22 14.30 -2.93 -21.53
C SER A 22 14.29 -3.46 -20.10
N ARG A 23 15.47 -3.66 -19.49
CA ARG A 23 15.57 -4.12 -18.10
C ARG A 23 14.92 -3.15 -17.11
N VAL A 24 15.17 -1.85 -17.26
CA VAL A 24 14.59 -0.82 -16.39
C VAL A 24 13.07 -0.75 -16.56
N SER A 25 12.57 -0.82 -17.79
CA SER A 25 11.12 -0.80 -18.07
C SER A 25 10.41 -2.01 -17.47
N VAL A 26 10.98 -3.21 -17.61
CA VAL A 26 10.41 -4.42 -17.01
C VAL A 26 10.42 -4.32 -15.49
N ALA A 27 11.56 -3.95 -14.89
CA ALA A 27 11.67 -3.80 -13.44
C ALA A 27 10.67 -2.76 -12.89
N SER A 28 10.53 -1.63 -13.56
CA SER A 28 9.56 -0.58 -13.19
C SER A 28 8.13 -1.09 -13.27
N ASN A 29 7.75 -1.77 -14.35
CA ASN A 29 6.40 -2.30 -14.51
C ASN A 29 6.08 -3.37 -13.46
N THR A 30 7.04 -4.24 -13.14
CA THR A 30 6.87 -5.24 -12.07
C THR A 30 6.68 -4.56 -10.71
N ALA A 31 7.51 -3.58 -10.38
CA ALA A 31 7.38 -2.83 -9.14
C ALA A 31 6.01 -2.14 -9.04
N LEU A 32 5.58 -1.43 -10.09
CA LEU A 32 4.27 -0.79 -10.15
C LEU A 32 3.12 -1.81 -10.02
N GLY A 33 3.24 -2.96 -10.69
CA GLY A 33 2.27 -4.05 -10.60
C GLY A 33 2.09 -4.56 -9.18
N LEU A 34 3.19 -4.90 -8.49
CA LEU A 34 3.17 -5.37 -7.10
C LEU A 34 2.57 -4.31 -6.17
N THR A 35 3.02 -3.06 -6.31
CA THR A 35 2.53 -1.96 -5.47
C THR A 35 1.03 -1.73 -5.68
N SER A 36 0.56 -1.84 -6.93
CA SER A 36 -0.86 -1.73 -7.27
C SER A 36 -1.67 -2.88 -6.68
N THR A 37 -1.19 -4.12 -6.78
CA THR A 37 -1.85 -5.28 -6.19
C THR A 37 -1.94 -5.16 -4.66
N GLU A 38 -0.87 -4.76 -3.99
CA GLU A 38 -0.89 -4.50 -2.55
C GLU A 38 -1.86 -3.39 -2.17
N ALA A 39 -1.89 -2.29 -2.93
CA ALA A 39 -2.80 -1.18 -2.69
C ALA A 39 -4.26 -1.60 -2.82
N VAL A 40 -4.60 -2.37 -3.87
CA VAL A 40 -5.95 -2.92 -4.06
C VAL A 40 -6.30 -3.91 -2.95
N GLY A 41 -5.37 -4.78 -2.56
CA GLY A 41 -5.56 -5.69 -1.43
C GLY A 41 -5.87 -4.94 -0.13
N ARG A 42 -5.05 -3.94 0.22
CA ARG A 42 -5.26 -3.09 1.40
C ARG A 42 -6.58 -2.32 1.32
N ALA A 43 -6.97 -1.81 0.15
CA ALA A 43 -8.25 -1.14 -0.04
C ALA A 43 -9.43 -2.11 0.18
N GLY A 44 -9.33 -3.34 -0.32
CA GLY A 44 -10.32 -4.38 -0.10
C GLY A 44 -10.47 -4.75 1.39
N GLU A 45 -9.36 -4.94 2.10
CA GLU A 45 -9.38 -5.24 3.54
C GLU A 45 -9.92 -4.07 4.36
N ARG A 46 -9.63 -2.82 3.98
CA ARG A 46 -10.25 -1.62 4.58
C ARG A 46 -11.76 -1.60 4.36
N ALA A 47 -12.24 -1.93 3.16
CA ALA A 47 -13.68 -1.98 2.87
C ALA A 47 -14.41 -3.12 3.61
N ARG A 48 -13.69 -4.20 3.94
CA ARG A 48 -14.22 -5.35 4.70
C ARG A 48 -14.13 -5.16 6.21
N THR A 49 -13.26 -4.29 6.69
CA THR A 49 -13.14 -3.94 8.11
C THR A 49 -14.23 -2.95 8.48
N ASN A 50 -15.08 -3.30 9.45
CA ASN A 50 -16.10 -2.39 9.95
C ASN A 50 -16.34 -2.61 11.44
N LEU A 51 -16.24 -1.52 12.21
CA LEU A 51 -16.45 -1.51 13.65
C LEU A 51 -17.62 -0.58 13.96
N GLN A 52 -18.59 -1.08 14.72
CA GLN A 52 -19.75 -0.32 15.14
C GLN A 52 -19.77 -0.19 16.66
N MET A 53 -19.96 1.05 17.14
CA MET A 53 -20.25 1.30 18.54
C MET A 53 -21.69 0.85 18.85
N ILE A 54 -21.84 -0.06 19.81
CA ILE A 54 -23.17 -0.53 20.27
C ILE A 54 -23.68 0.38 21.38
N SER A 55 -22.80 0.70 22.33
CA SER A 55 -23.16 1.51 23.49
C SER A 55 -21.92 2.16 24.08
N ALA A 56 -22.15 3.27 24.77
CA ALA A 56 -21.17 3.94 25.60
C ALA A 56 -21.85 4.30 26.92
N TRP A 57 -21.18 4.03 28.03
CA TRP A 57 -21.65 4.43 29.36
C TRP A 57 -20.50 5.05 30.15
N GLY A 58 -20.80 6.18 30.78
CA GLY A 58 -19.86 6.94 31.59
C GLY A 58 -20.23 6.90 33.07
N GLY A 59 -19.23 6.93 33.94
CA GLY A 59 -19.41 7.03 35.38
C GLY A 59 -18.08 7.08 36.14
N GLY A 60 -18.00 7.93 37.17
CA GLY A 60 -16.87 7.97 38.10
C GLY A 60 -15.50 8.24 37.45
N GLY A 61 -15.44 9.07 36.40
CA GLY A 61 -14.20 9.34 35.66
C GLY A 61 -13.80 8.27 34.65
N THR A 62 -14.67 7.28 34.40
CA THR A 62 -14.46 6.24 33.39
C THR A 62 -15.51 6.31 32.30
N LEU A 63 -15.10 6.06 31.05
CA LEU A 63 -15.96 5.86 29.90
C LEU A 63 -15.73 4.44 29.39
N THR A 64 -16.78 3.63 29.38
CA THR A 64 -16.71 2.28 28.80
C THR A 64 -17.52 2.26 27.51
N VAL A 65 -16.92 1.72 26.45
CA VAL A 65 -17.51 1.67 25.12
C VAL A 65 -17.53 0.23 24.62
N GLN A 66 -18.71 -0.25 24.23
CA GLN A 66 -18.87 -1.52 23.53
C GLN A 66 -18.77 -1.30 22.03
N ILE A 67 -17.78 -1.95 21.43
CA ILE A 67 -17.56 -1.96 19.99
C ILE A 67 -17.76 -3.40 19.49
N LYS A 68 -18.54 -3.55 18.43
CA LYS A 68 -18.72 -4.82 17.72
C LYS A 68 -18.10 -4.73 16.34
N ASN A 69 -17.36 -5.76 15.98
CA ASN A 69 -16.94 -5.97 14.61
C ASN A 69 -18.11 -6.52 13.80
N THR A 70 -18.56 -5.72 12.83
CA THR A 70 -19.60 -6.10 11.85
C THR A 70 -19.00 -6.36 10.48
N GLY A 71 -17.68 -6.24 10.34
CA GLY A 71 -16.92 -6.56 9.15
C GLY A 71 -16.61 -8.04 9.01
N LEU A 72 -15.84 -8.35 7.96
CA LEU A 72 -15.39 -9.71 7.63
C LEU A 72 -13.93 -9.97 8.02
N THR A 73 -13.21 -8.93 8.43
CA THR A 73 -11.81 -9.01 8.87
C THR A 73 -11.73 -9.14 10.38
N SER A 74 -10.70 -9.79 10.91
CA SER A 74 -10.45 -9.81 12.35
C SER A 74 -9.71 -8.55 12.79
N VAL A 75 -10.17 -7.91 13.86
CA VAL A 75 -9.50 -6.74 14.46
C VAL A 75 -8.94 -7.18 15.81
N PHE A 76 -7.62 -7.08 15.95
CA PHE A 76 -6.89 -7.51 17.15
C PHE A 76 -5.76 -6.54 17.55
N ASP A 77 -5.42 -5.60 16.67
CA ASP A 77 -4.31 -4.66 16.87
C ASP A 77 -4.75 -3.40 17.63
N TYR A 78 -5.30 -3.61 18.83
CA TYR A 78 -5.82 -2.54 19.68
C TYR A 78 -4.78 -1.49 20.09
N PRO A 79 -3.48 -1.80 20.33
CA PRO A 79 -2.49 -0.79 20.71
C PRO A 79 -2.22 0.28 19.66
N HIS A 80 -2.55 0.03 18.39
CA HIS A 80 -2.40 0.98 17.29
C HIS A 80 -3.73 1.62 16.87
N MET A 81 -4.80 1.41 17.65
CA MET A 81 -6.07 2.10 17.44
C MET A 81 -6.11 3.40 18.24
N ASP A 82 -6.48 4.48 17.57
CA ASP A 82 -6.73 5.77 18.22
C ASP A 82 -8.15 5.82 18.77
N PHE A 83 -8.30 6.33 20.00
CA PHE A 83 -9.60 6.61 20.60
C PHE A 83 -9.71 8.12 20.87
N ILE A 84 -10.54 8.80 20.07
CA ILE A 84 -10.73 10.25 20.15
C ILE A 84 -12.03 10.49 20.91
N VAL A 85 -11.95 11.20 22.03
CA VAL A 85 -13.10 11.54 22.88
C VAL A 85 -13.30 13.05 22.83
N ASP A 86 -14.48 13.45 22.37
CA ASP A 86 -14.97 14.83 22.47
C ASP A 86 -16.14 14.85 23.47
N TYR A 87 -16.08 15.74 24.45
CA TYR A 87 -17.11 15.87 25.48
C TYR A 87 -17.40 17.35 25.74
N THR A 88 -18.68 17.64 25.97
CA THR A 88 -19.14 18.93 26.46
C THR A 88 -19.45 18.79 27.95
N ASP A 89 -19.01 19.78 28.73
CA ASP A 89 -19.26 19.85 30.18
C ASP A 89 -20.73 20.21 30.46
#